data_AF-A0A0Z8SNZ0-F1
#
_entry.id   AF-A0A0Z8SNZ0-F1
#
_cell.length_a   1.000
_cell.length_b   1.000
_cell.length_c   1.000
_cell.angle_alpha   90.00
_cell.angle_beta   90.00
_cell.angle_gamma   90.00
#
_symmetry.space_group_name_H-M   'P 1'
#
loop_
_entity.id
_entity.type
_entity.pdbx_description
1 polymer ?
#
loop_
_entity_poly.entity_id
_entity_poly.type
_entity_poly.pdbx_seq_one_letter_code
_entity_poly.pdbx_strand_id
1 'polypeptide(L)'
;MTKLIGFGRCFGKTTMAILESHATGNQIICANNRIAKHTSDYARQLGYTIPQPVAANDQKMPIITSDLNRAGLGVVVDDVEMVLRTLLGCQIDTITFDSPNVISTEDRYDEEIAELKKELAACYREKEEDQAIIETLKDKCVDLMLENADYVWDEMARETAKQRANKRRWRAK
;
A
#
# COMPACT_ATOMS: atom_id res chain seq x y z
N MET A 1 -5.68 -13.49 24.36
CA MET A 1 -5.46 -14.03 23.00
C MET A 1 -4.06 -13.60 22.55
N THR A 2 -3.21 -14.51 22.10
CA THR A 2 -1.81 -14.20 21.74
C THR A 2 -1.71 -13.69 20.31
N LYS A 3 -1.04 -12.55 20.11
CA LYS A 3 -0.82 -11.94 18.79
C LYS A 3 0.52 -12.41 18.22
N LEU A 4 0.53 -12.87 16.97
CA LEU A 4 1.75 -13.22 16.24
C LEU A 4 2.08 -12.13 15.22
N ILE A 5 3.36 -11.72 15.16
CA ILE A 5 3.86 -10.72 14.21
C ILE A 5 4.95 -11.36 13.37
N GLY A 6 4.56 -11.98 12.26
CA GLY A 6 5.45 -12.67 11.32
C GLY A 6 5.69 -11.86 10.04
N PHE A 7 6.86 -11.25 9.90
CA PHE A 7 7.29 -10.56 8.67
C PHE A 7 8.75 -10.90 8.35
N GLY A 8 9.18 -10.64 7.11
CA GLY A 8 10.57 -10.78 6.69
C GLY A 8 11.56 -9.89 7.47
N ARG A 9 12.85 -9.96 7.16
CA ARG A 9 13.87 -9.10 7.80
C ARG A 9 13.63 -7.62 7.47
N CYS A 10 13.87 -6.75 8.45
CA CYS A 10 13.76 -5.29 8.32
C CYS A 10 12.36 -4.71 8.02
N PHE A 11 11.27 -5.48 8.17
CA PHE A 11 9.89 -5.00 8.01
C PHE A 11 9.29 -4.36 9.29
N GLY A 12 10.13 -3.87 10.20
CA GLY A 12 9.64 -3.15 11.39
C GLY A 12 9.02 -4.00 12.50
N LYS A 13 9.34 -5.30 12.61
CA LYS A 13 8.86 -6.18 13.69
C LYS A 13 9.13 -5.62 15.10
N THR A 14 10.36 -5.19 15.35
CA THR A 14 10.73 -4.56 16.64
C THR A 14 9.96 -3.26 16.87
N THR A 15 9.72 -2.46 15.82
CA THR A 15 8.86 -1.27 15.92
C THR A 15 7.45 -1.66 16.35
N MET A 16 6.87 -2.71 15.77
CA MET A 16 5.55 -3.20 16.15
C MET A 16 5.53 -3.71 17.60
N ALA A 17 6.59 -4.38 18.07
CA ALA A 17 6.73 -4.80 19.46
C ALA A 17 6.75 -3.60 20.43
N ILE A 18 7.45 -2.52 20.05
CA ILE A 18 7.47 -1.26 20.81
C ILE A 18 6.09 -0.63 20.86
N LEU A 19 5.39 -0.53 19.73
CA LEU A 19 4.03 0.04 19.67
C LEU A 19 3.04 -0.78 20.51
N GLU A 20 3.12 -2.11 20.44
CA GLU A 20 2.29 -3.00 21.25
C GLU A 20 2.57 -2.79 22.75
N SER A 21 3.85 -2.75 23.14
CA SER A 21 4.27 -2.50 24.53
C SER A 21 3.82 -1.12 25.03
N HIS A 22 3.90 -0.09 24.18
CA HIS A 22 3.43 1.24 24.51
C HIS A 22 1.91 1.29 24.74
N ALA A 23 1.13 0.62 23.88
CA ALA A 23 -0.32 0.59 23.97
C ALA A 23 -0.84 -0.24 25.17
N THR A 24 -0.13 -1.31 25.52
CA THR A 24 -0.60 -2.29 26.52
C THR A 24 0.10 -2.20 27.87
N GLY A 25 1.27 -1.57 27.93
CA GLY A 25 2.17 -1.64 29.09
C GLY A 25 2.85 -3.00 29.24
N ASN A 26 2.72 -3.92 28.26
CA ASN A 26 3.35 -5.24 28.33
C ASN A 26 4.87 -5.14 28.26
N GLN A 27 5.54 -6.00 29.02
CA GLN A 27 7.00 -6.03 29.11
C GLN A 27 7.62 -6.65 27.85
N ILE A 28 8.58 -5.97 27.23
CA ILE A 28 9.34 -6.57 26.12
C ILE A 28 10.45 -7.47 26.68
N ILE A 29 10.54 -8.70 26.17
CA ILE A 29 11.66 -9.62 26.36
C ILE A 29 12.48 -9.70 25.08
N CYS A 30 13.78 -9.44 25.22
CA CYS A 30 14.77 -9.51 24.15
C CYS A 30 15.77 -10.62 24.42
N ALA A 31 16.50 -11.08 23.41
CA ALA A 31 17.45 -12.18 23.59
C ALA A 31 18.57 -11.87 24.60
N ASN A 32 19.13 -10.66 24.61
CA ASN A 32 20.23 -10.28 25.50
C ASN A 32 20.20 -8.79 25.87
N ASN A 33 21.06 -8.41 26.84
CA ASN A 33 21.16 -7.05 27.36
C ASN A 33 21.49 -5.99 26.30
N ARG A 34 22.27 -6.34 25.27
CA ARG A 34 22.60 -5.41 24.18
C ARG A 34 21.35 -5.06 23.38
N ILE A 35 20.54 -6.06 23.04
CA ILE A 35 19.30 -5.86 22.29
C ILE A 35 18.28 -5.14 23.17
N ALA A 36 18.12 -5.52 24.43
CA ALA A 36 17.21 -4.83 25.35
C ALA A 36 17.53 -3.33 25.48
N LYS A 37 18.82 -2.98 25.59
CA LYS A 37 19.27 -1.58 25.59
C LYS A 37 18.95 -0.89 24.27
N HIS A 38 19.28 -1.53 23.14
CA HIS A 38 18.98 -1.00 21.82
C HIS A 38 17.49 -0.74 21.62
N THR A 39 16.62 -1.67 22.03
CA THR A 39 15.16 -1.52 21.93
C THR A 39 14.65 -0.37 22.79
N SER A 40 15.19 -0.18 24.00
CA SER A 40 14.87 0.97 24.87
C SER A 40 15.28 2.29 24.23
N ASP A 41 16.50 2.37 23.71
CA ASP A 41 17.02 3.56 23.06
C ASP A 41 16.24 3.87 21.77
N TYR A 42 15.88 2.83 21.01
CA TYR A 42 15.08 2.96 19.79
C TYR A 42 13.65 3.42 20.08
N ALA A 43 12.99 2.89 21.12
CA ALA A 43 11.69 3.38 21.55
C ALA A 43 11.73 4.87 21.91
N ARG A 44 12.78 5.31 22.62
CA ARG A 44 12.99 6.72 22.96
C ARG A 44 13.20 7.59 21.72
N GLN A 45 13.97 7.11 20.74
CA GLN A 45 14.16 7.81 19.46
C GLN A 45 12.84 7.98 18.69
N LEU A 46 11.96 6.99 18.76
CA LEU A 46 10.63 7.05 18.16
C LEU A 46 9.62 7.89 18.96
N GLY A 47 9.98 8.34 20.18
CA GLY A 47 9.11 9.13 21.05
C GLY A 47 8.11 8.30 21.87
N TYR A 48 8.31 6.98 21.99
CA TYR A 48 7.45 6.11 22.78
C TYR A 48 8.02 5.82 24.17
N THR A 49 7.15 5.86 25.17
CA THR A 49 7.45 5.43 26.53
C THR A 49 6.99 4.00 26.73
N ILE A 50 7.91 3.09 27.03
CA ILE A 50 7.64 1.66 27.28
C ILE A 50 8.32 1.21 28.58
N PRO A 51 7.86 0.11 29.22
CA PRO A 51 8.62 -0.56 30.26
C PRO A 51 10.03 -0.93 29.79
N GLN A 52 11.01 -0.85 30.69
CA GLN A 52 12.40 -1.12 30.35
C GLN A 52 12.56 -2.57 29.85
N PRO A 53 12.95 -2.82 28.58
CA PRO A 53 13.07 -4.17 28.04
C PRO A 53 14.00 -5.05 28.89
N VAL A 54 13.64 -6.33 29.00
CA VAL A 54 14.34 -7.33 29.82
C VAL A 54 15.04 -8.32 28.92
N ALA A 55 16.26 -8.69 29.26
CA ALA A 55 17.00 -9.71 28.54
C ALA A 55 16.61 -11.12 29.00
N ALA A 56 16.51 -12.06 28.07
CA ALA A 56 16.20 -13.45 28.35
C ALA A 56 17.27 -14.13 29.22
N ASN A 57 18.52 -13.66 29.13
CA ASN A 57 19.63 -14.12 29.95
C ASN A 57 19.80 -13.34 31.28
N ASP A 58 18.88 -12.44 31.63
CA ASP A 58 18.90 -11.75 32.92
C ASP A 58 18.47 -12.71 34.04
N GLN A 59 19.27 -12.78 35.11
CA GLN A 59 18.97 -13.61 36.29
C GLN A 59 17.65 -13.21 36.97
N LYS A 60 17.21 -11.96 36.80
CA LYS A 60 15.96 -11.44 37.37
C LYS A 60 14.73 -11.74 36.50
N MET A 61 14.90 -12.27 35.28
CA MET A 61 13.80 -12.53 34.35
C MET A 61 12.68 -13.40 34.96
N PRO A 62 12.95 -14.48 35.73
CA PRO A 62 11.89 -15.26 36.38
C PRO A 62 11.09 -14.45 37.41
N ILE A 63 11.77 -13.58 38.15
CA ILE A 63 11.13 -12.72 39.16
C ILE A 63 10.22 -11.71 38.45
N ILE A 64 10.75 -11.02 37.44
CA ILE A 64 10.00 -10.02 36.68
C ILE A 64 8.77 -10.64 36.03
N THR A 65 8.90 -11.78 35.36
CA THR A 65 7.77 -12.46 34.71
C THR A 65 6.72 -12.93 35.72
N SER A 66 7.14 -13.35 36.92
CA SER A 66 6.21 -13.69 38.01
C SER A 66 5.43 -12.48 38.53
N ASP A 67 6.10 -11.33 38.64
CA ASP A 67 5.47 -10.07 39.08
C ASP A 67 4.48 -9.54 38.05
N LEU A 68 4.83 -9.63 36.75
CA LEU A 68 3.93 -9.26 35.64
C LEU A 68 2.65 -10.10 35.66
N ASN A 69 2.78 -11.42 35.85
CA ASN A 69 1.63 -12.31 35.92
C ASN A 69 0.72 -11.93 37.11
N ARG A 70 1.29 -11.61 38.27
CA ARG A 70 0.52 -11.13 39.43
C ARG A 70 -0.18 -9.79 39.17
N ALA A 71 0.46 -8.91 38.38
CA ALA A 71 -0.10 -7.62 37.99
C ALA A 71 -1.12 -7.71 36.83
N GLY A 72 -1.33 -8.90 36.24
CA GLY A 72 -2.17 -9.06 35.06
C GLY A 72 -1.57 -8.46 33.78
N LEU A 73 -0.26 -8.19 33.76
CA LEU A 73 0.46 -7.66 32.59
C LEU A 73 1.03 -8.80 31.75
N GLY A 74 1.01 -8.60 30.44
CA GLY A 74 1.56 -9.54 29.47
C GLY A 74 3.02 -9.28 29.14
N VAL A 75 3.52 -10.11 28.22
CA VAL A 75 4.88 -10.05 27.69
C VAL A 75 4.83 -9.99 26.17
N VAL A 76 5.70 -9.17 25.59
CA VAL A 76 5.99 -9.15 24.15
C VAL A 76 7.38 -9.76 23.94
N VAL A 77 7.48 -10.83 23.16
CA VAL A 77 8.77 -11.47 22.85
C VAL A 77 9.29 -10.93 21.51
N ASP A 78 10.37 -10.17 21.53
CA ASP A 78 11.03 -9.66 20.32
C ASP A 78 12.09 -10.65 19.82
N ASP A 79 11.93 -11.11 18.58
CA ASP A 79 12.70 -12.20 17.96
C ASP A 79 12.66 -13.50 18.80
N VAL A 80 11.50 -14.18 18.75
CA VAL A 80 11.24 -15.41 19.51
C VAL A 80 12.28 -16.49 19.26
N GLU A 81 12.78 -16.64 18.03
CA GLU A 81 13.80 -17.62 17.70
C GLU A 81 15.10 -17.32 18.46
N MET A 82 15.56 -16.06 18.44
CA MET A 82 16.79 -15.68 19.11
C MET A 82 16.66 -15.69 20.64
N VAL A 83 15.48 -15.36 21.18
CA VAL A 83 15.18 -15.49 22.61
C VAL A 83 15.24 -16.96 23.05
N LEU A 84 14.57 -17.86 22.35
CA LEU A 84 14.59 -19.30 22.65
C LEU A 84 15.99 -19.89 22.52
N ARG A 85 16.75 -19.50 21.49
CA ARG A 85 18.16 -19.89 21.32
C ARG A 85 19.00 -19.49 22.52
N THR A 86 18.75 -18.31 23.09
CA THR A 86 19.48 -17.83 24.27
C THR A 86 19.09 -18.59 25.53
N LEU A 87 17.82 -18.94 25.69
CA LEU A 87 17.32 -19.68 26.85
C LEU A 87 17.74 -21.16 26.85
N LEU A 88 17.71 -21.81 25.68
CA LEU A 88 17.96 -23.24 25.54
C LEU A 88 19.44 -23.56 25.25
N GLY A 89 20.21 -22.59 24.77
CA GLY A 89 21.62 -22.79 24.41
C GLY A 89 21.83 -23.65 23.15
N CYS A 90 20.79 -23.86 22.35
CA CYS A 90 20.82 -24.65 21.12
C CYS A 90 20.12 -23.94 19.97
N GLN A 91 20.35 -24.42 18.75
CA GLN A 91 19.66 -23.93 17.56
C GLN A 91 18.17 -24.30 17.62
N ILE A 92 17.32 -23.38 17.18
CA ILE A 92 15.87 -23.59 17.07
C ILE A 92 15.56 -23.83 15.61
N ASP A 93 15.15 -25.05 15.26
CA ASP A 93 14.86 -25.41 13.87
C ASP A 93 13.39 -25.15 13.50
N THR A 94 12.46 -25.33 14.44
CA THR A 94 11.03 -25.22 14.20
C THR A 94 10.33 -24.60 15.41
N ILE A 95 9.43 -23.64 15.18
CA ILE A 95 8.54 -23.05 16.19
C ILE A 95 7.10 -23.18 15.69
N THR A 96 6.23 -23.74 16.52
CA THR A 96 4.80 -23.86 16.22
C THR A 96 4.00 -22.90 17.12
N PHE A 97 2.87 -22.40 16.61
CA PHE A 97 1.99 -21.50 17.33
C PHE A 97 0.55 -21.97 17.21
N ASP A 98 -0.15 -22.08 18.33
CA ASP A 98 -1.60 -22.30 18.39
C ASP A 98 -2.29 -20.95 18.58
N SER A 99 -2.23 -20.08 17.56
CA SER A 99 -2.91 -18.78 17.59
C SER A 99 -3.90 -18.68 16.43
N PRO A 100 -5.17 -18.31 16.69
CA PRO A 100 -6.12 -18.00 15.62
C PRO A 100 -5.70 -16.74 14.82
N ASN A 101 -4.74 -15.96 15.33
CA ASN A 101 -4.20 -14.77 14.69
C ASN A 101 -2.90 -15.03 13.93
N VAL A 102 -2.54 -16.29 13.66
CA VAL A 102 -1.58 -16.58 12.59
C VAL A 102 -2.29 -16.27 11.27
N ILE A 103 -2.36 -14.98 10.95
CA ILE A 103 -2.71 -14.52 9.61
C ILE A 103 -1.55 -15.03 8.75
N SER A 104 -1.81 -16.07 7.97
CA SER A 104 -0.88 -16.45 6.93
C SER A 104 -0.69 -15.20 6.06
N THR A 105 0.53 -14.91 5.62
CA THR A 105 0.76 -13.74 4.75
C THR A 105 -0.13 -13.75 3.51
N GLU A 106 -0.68 -14.90 3.13
CA GLU A 106 -1.61 -15.08 2.00
C GLU A 106 -2.92 -14.31 2.25
N ASP A 107 -3.54 -14.44 3.42
CA ASP A 107 -4.91 -13.93 3.65
C ASP A 107 -5.04 -12.39 3.58
N ARG A 108 -4.03 -11.64 4.05
CA ARG A 108 -4.07 -10.16 4.04
C ARG A 108 -3.74 -9.58 2.66
N TYR A 109 -2.79 -10.18 1.94
CA TYR A 109 -2.48 -9.71 0.59
C TYR A 109 -3.55 -10.14 -0.41
N ASP A 110 -4.28 -11.22 -0.16
CA ASP A 110 -5.35 -11.66 -1.07
C ASP A 110 -6.51 -10.67 -1.14
N GLU A 111 -6.92 -10.07 -0.02
CA GLU A 111 -7.94 -9.02 0.00
C GLU A 111 -7.46 -7.75 -0.73
N GLU A 112 -6.23 -7.30 -0.44
CA GLU A 112 -5.65 -6.10 -1.06
C GLU A 112 -5.41 -6.31 -2.56
N ILE A 113 -4.94 -7.49 -2.98
CA ILE A 113 -4.78 -7.87 -4.38
C ILE A 113 -6.15 -7.97 -5.08
N ALA A 114 -7.19 -8.49 -4.42
CA ALA A 114 -8.52 -8.56 -5.00
C ALA A 114 -9.12 -7.16 -5.21
N GLU A 115 -8.92 -6.25 -4.27
CA GLU A 115 -9.34 -4.85 -4.40
C GLU A 115 -8.58 -4.13 -5.52
N LEU A 116 -7.25 -4.26 -5.56
CA LEU A 116 -6.42 -3.70 -6.64
C LEU A 116 -6.79 -4.25 -8.03
N LYS A 117 -7.11 -5.55 -8.13
CA LYS A 117 -7.60 -6.14 -9.38
C LYS A 117 -8.95 -5.55 -9.82
N LYS A 118 -9.84 -5.25 -8.87
CA LYS A 118 -11.14 -4.63 -9.14
C LYS A 118 -10.99 -3.19 -9.62
N GLU A 119 -10.11 -2.41 -9.00
CA GLU A 119 -9.78 -1.05 -9.43
C GLU A 119 -9.14 -1.04 -10.82
N LEU A 120 -8.19 -1.95 -11.07
CA LEU A 120 -7.55 -2.09 -12.38
C LEU A 120 -8.56 -2.42 -13.48
N ALA A 121 -9.50 -3.34 -13.22
CA ALA A 121 -10.56 -3.68 -14.16
C ALA A 121 -11.50 -2.49 -14.43
N ALA A 122 -11.79 -1.66 -13.43
CA ALA A 122 -12.59 -0.45 -13.63
C ALA A 122 -11.88 0.56 -14.54
N CYS A 123 -10.58 0.79 -14.32
CA CYS A 123 -9.77 1.69 -15.14
C CYS A 123 -9.71 1.25 -16.62
N TYR A 124 -9.57 -0.05 -16.88
CA TYR A 124 -9.57 -0.55 -18.26
C TYR A 124 -10.91 -0.34 -18.97
N ARG A 125 -12.05 -0.50 -18.27
CA ARG A 125 -13.38 -0.24 -18.85
C ARG A 125 -13.56 1.23 -19.21
N GLU A 126 -13.21 2.14 -18.31
CA GLU A 126 -13.28 3.58 -18.56
C GLU A 126 -12.43 3.95 -19.79
N LYS A 127 -11.24 3.37 -19.90
CA LYS A 127 -10.37 3.60 -21.07
C LYS A 127 -10.98 3.07 -22.38
N GLU A 128 -11.69 1.95 -22.35
CA GLU A 128 -12.40 1.42 -23.53
C GLU A 128 -13.58 2.33 -23.93
N GLU A 129 -14.33 2.84 -22.96
CA GLU A 129 -15.42 3.79 -23.19
C GLU A 129 -14.91 5.11 -23.78
N ASP A 130 -13.84 5.67 -23.21
CA ASP A 130 -13.17 6.87 -23.73
C ASP A 130 -12.66 6.65 -25.17
N GLN A 131 -12.07 5.49 -25.45
CA GLN A 131 -11.57 5.16 -26.79
C GLN A 131 -12.72 5.12 -27.81
N ALA A 132 -13.88 4.55 -27.45
CA ALA A 132 -15.06 4.51 -28.32
C ALA A 132 -15.62 5.93 -28.58
N ILE A 133 -15.61 6.80 -27.57
CA ILE A 133 -16.01 8.21 -27.72
C ILE A 133 -15.03 8.94 -28.65
N ILE A 134 -13.73 8.73 -28.49
CA ILE A 134 -12.69 9.34 -29.32
C ILE A 134 -12.87 8.93 -30.79
N GLU A 135 -13.13 7.66 -31.07
CA GLU A 135 -13.37 7.18 -32.44
C GLU A 135 -14.63 7.81 -33.04
N THR A 136 -15.72 7.86 -32.28
CA THR A 136 -16.97 8.53 -32.71
C THR A 136 -16.76 10.02 -33.00
N LEU A 137 -15.95 10.71 -32.20
CA LEU A 137 -15.64 12.13 -32.41
C LEU A 137 -14.73 12.35 -33.62
N LYS A 138 -13.80 11.43 -33.89
CA LYS A 138 -12.96 11.48 -35.10
C LYS A 138 -13.82 11.37 -36.36
N ASP A 139 -14.75 10.43 -36.40
CA ASP A 139 -15.65 10.25 -37.55
C ASP A 139 -16.48 11.51 -37.79
N LYS A 140 -17.08 12.09 -36.74
CA LYS A 140 -17.80 13.36 -36.83
C LYS A 140 -16.93 14.52 -37.33
N CYS A 141 -15.67 14.58 -36.94
CA CYS A 141 -14.76 15.62 -37.44
C CYS A 141 -14.49 15.45 -38.93
N VAL A 142 -14.36 14.21 -39.42
CA VAL A 142 -14.20 13.91 -40.85
C VAL A 142 -15.44 14.36 -41.63
N ASP A 143 -16.63 14.02 -41.15
CA ASP A 143 -17.89 14.42 -41.79
C ASP A 143 -18.02 15.95 -41.88
N LEU A 144 -17.77 16.66 -40.78
CA LEU A 144 -17.81 18.13 -40.76
C LEU A 144 -16.77 18.77 -41.69
N MET A 145 -15.60 18.15 -41.84
CA MET A 145 -14.58 18.64 -42.78
C MET A 145 -15.04 18.49 -44.23
N LEU A 146 -15.74 17.40 -44.58
CA LEU A 146 -16.32 17.19 -45.90
C LEU A 146 -17.46 18.17 -46.18
N GLU A 147 -18.39 18.34 -45.24
CA GLU A 147 -19.49 19.31 -45.36
C GLU A 147 -18.98 20.74 -45.55
N ASN A 148 -17.94 21.12 -44.80
CA ASN A 148 -17.32 22.44 -44.95
C ASN A 148 -16.62 22.59 -46.30
N ALA A 149 -15.95 21.54 -46.81
CA ALA A 149 -15.34 21.56 -48.13
C ALA A 149 -16.38 21.75 -49.24
N ASP A 150 -17.52 21.08 -49.15
CA ASP A 150 -18.63 21.22 -50.09
C ASP A 150 -19.22 22.64 -50.05
N TYR A 151 -19.45 23.17 -48.84
CA TYR A 151 -19.95 24.54 -48.66
C TYR A 151 -19.04 25.59 -49.31
N VAL A 152 -17.71 25.48 -49.09
CA VAL A 152 -16.71 26.37 -49.66
C VAL A 152 -16.70 26.26 -51.20
N TRP A 153 -16.82 25.04 -51.74
CA TRP A 153 -16.93 24.82 -53.18
C TRP A 153 -18.16 25.50 -53.79
N ASP A 154 -19.32 25.33 -53.16
CA ASP A 154 -20.58 25.94 -53.61
C ASP A 154 -20.54 27.48 -53.55
N GLU A 155 -19.88 28.05 -52.53
CA GLU A 155 -19.66 29.49 -52.44
C GLU A 155 -18.75 30.01 -53.57
N MET A 156 -17.61 29.34 -53.81
CA MET A 156 -16.70 29.70 -54.92
C MET A 156 -17.39 29.60 -56.28
N ALA A 157 -18.21 28.58 -56.51
CA ALA A 157 -18.97 28.41 -57.74
C ALA A 157 -19.99 29.54 -57.94
N ARG A 158 -20.71 29.92 -56.88
CA ARG A 158 -21.65 31.06 -56.89
C ARG A 158 -20.94 32.38 -57.19
N GLU A 159 -19.81 32.66 -56.55
CA GLU A 159 -19.03 33.88 -56.81
C GLU A 159 -18.48 33.93 -58.25
N THR A 160 -17.96 32.80 -58.75
CA THR A 160 -17.51 32.71 -60.14
C THR A 160 -18.65 32.98 -61.13
N ALA A 161 -19.84 32.46 -60.85
CA ALA A 161 -21.04 32.73 -61.67
C ALA A 161 -21.43 34.21 -61.64
N LYS A 162 -21.42 34.86 -60.46
CA LYS A 162 -21.68 36.30 -60.31
C LYS A 162 -20.68 37.14 -61.11
N GLN A 163 -19.38 36.82 -61.02
CA GLN A 163 -18.34 37.53 -61.78
C GLN A 163 -18.54 37.38 -63.30
N ARG A 164 -18.88 36.17 -63.79
CA ARG A 164 -19.20 35.94 -65.20
C ARG A 164 -20.42 36.74 -65.65
N ALA A 165 -21.48 36.80 -64.85
CA ALA A 165 -22.67 37.59 -65.14
C ALA A 165 -22.36 39.09 -65.20
N ASN A 166 -21.59 39.61 -64.24
CA ASN A 166 -21.14 41.00 -64.23
C ASN A 166 -20.28 41.35 -65.46
N LYS A 167 -19.34 40.47 -65.84
CA LYS A 167 -18.51 40.65 -67.05
C LYS A 167 -19.34 40.68 -68.33
N ARG A 168 -20.37 39.83 -68.45
CA ARG A 168 -21.32 39.85 -69.59
C ARG A 168 -22.08 41.18 -69.65
N ARG A 169 -22.58 41.65 -68.50
CA ARG A 169 -23.31 42.93 -68.39
C ARG A 169 -22.44 44.13 -68.76
N TRP A 170 -21.16 44.12 -68.41
CA TRP A 170 -20.22 45.20 -68.75
C TRP A 170 -19.86 45.23 -70.24
N ARG A 171 -19.76 44.06 -70.90
CA ARG A 171 -19.50 43.95 -72.35
C ARG A 171 -20.71 44.27 -73.24
N ALA A 172 -21.91 44.34 -72.67
CA ALA A 172 -23.15 44.67 -73.38
C ALA A 172 -23.50 46.18 -73.33
N LYS A 173 -22.65 46.99 -72.68
CA LYS A 173 -22.63 48.45 -72.77
C LYS A 173 -21.55 48.89 -73.74
#